data_AF-A0A0D2CSE3-F1
#
_entry.id   AF-A0A0D2CSE3-F1
#
_cell.length_a   1.000
_cell.length_b   1.000
_cell.length_c   1.000
_cell.angle_alpha   90.00
_cell.angle_beta   90.00
_cell.angle_gamma   90.00
#
_symmetry.space_group_name_H-M   'P 1'
#
loop_
_entity.id
_entity.type
_entity.pdbx_description
1 polymer ?
#
loop_
_entity_poly.entity_id
_entity_poly.type
_entity_poly.pdbx_seq_one_letter_code
_entity_poly.pdbx_strand_id
1 'polypeptide(L)'
;MPPGQSLLWVNHDADNMKALPHRHRVFSHVQKNYRPWKRRQEIKSLRASAKVPGKAGSYNDTKHSGLETSYPGADSSSSAQSSPSLSSGNLSDDGDSSSSSDGSPNMWAVSPSTSIGKGNSDPFGAYPIPITADVNNLMTFYRDYIIPSTWFKNFKNKNTMALAAREWQYNAAHLEDEGTAYGIIARHGMVAASCSPALRKQAMYYVGQSTEVLRKKVAQGRALQAPFSTSIIDNAAMLFNAETLARNLAAATAHGTFLTSLFKQQWTQGKLDYRLLMYEVYNDCQLTSIFLCPPAFDVDHWLPIVFDPIWKTAIQQLPHLEFAPLDPSVDSQELQIWFRSRQEQLQIYGVKDCEGKLFLDVPVIMTWFLSKAYIFHGHMINHYLRNSDKLRRQGLKPEVKDYLYAQQYMALTAIYLTRGPNFNFNPTVLNIPMFDASIIPRTLQTLLEQSEMSSMRPSWKRYVNARLWAFYVGALVEQHEASARRDSRHQWFTDHLIELAARLGLRSWHMLENVLRGFLYSDILTAQGSEWFQKLMAASHKLES
;
A
#
# COMPACT_ATOMS: atom_id res chain seq x y z
N MET A 1 -36.32 -12.71 42.80
CA MET A 1 -34.88 -12.96 42.62
C MET A 1 -34.11 -12.23 43.70
N PRO A 2 -33.06 -12.82 44.30
CA PRO A 2 -32.34 -12.21 45.41
C PRO A 2 -31.43 -11.06 44.94
N PRO A 3 -31.13 -10.08 45.81
CA PRO A 3 -30.23 -8.97 45.50
C PRO A 3 -28.78 -9.46 45.57
N GLY A 4 -28.01 -9.34 44.48
CA GLY A 4 -26.57 -9.65 44.54
C GLY A 4 -25.87 -10.15 43.27
N GLN A 5 -26.49 -10.17 42.09
CA GLN A 5 -25.77 -10.51 40.85
C GLN A 5 -25.80 -9.37 39.85
N SER A 6 -24.72 -8.59 39.83
CA SER A 6 -24.41 -7.69 38.71
C SER A 6 -23.88 -8.53 37.54
N LEU A 7 -24.57 -8.45 36.40
CA LEU A 7 -24.01 -8.88 35.11
C LEU A 7 -22.71 -8.11 34.84
N LEU A 8 -21.60 -8.83 34.69
CA LEU A 8 -20.27 -8.29 34.41
C LEU A 8 -20.22 -7.72 32.98
N TRP A 9 -20.62 -6.46 32.83
CA TRP A 9 -20.23 -5.63 31.69
C TRP A 9 -18.95 -4.87 32.07
N VAL A 10 -17.89 -5.02 31.27
CA VAL A 10 -16.71 -4.14 31.35
C VAL A 10 -17.12 -2.81 30.72
N ASN A 11 -17.81 -1.99 31.51
CA ASN A 11 -18.19 -0.64 31.11
C ASN A 11 -16.95 0.28 31.25
N HIS A 12 -16.56 0.94 30.17
CA HIS A 12 -15.53 1.97 30.17
C HIS A 12 -16.20 3.33 30.42
N ASP A 13 -16.70 3.51 31.64
CA ASP A 13 -17.18 4.80 32.10
C ASP A 13 -16.09 5.43 32.99
N ALA A 14 -15.64 6.63 32.63
CA ALA A 14 -14.57 7.35 33.34
C ALA A 14 -15.06 7.89 34.69
N ASP A 15 -16.37 8.07 34.86
CA ASP A 15 -16.94 8.79 35.99
C ASP A 15 -17.47 7.87 37.11
N ASN A 16 -17.42 6.54 36.92
CA ASN A 16 -17.89 5.56 37.91
C ASN A 16 -16.73 4.78 38.55
N MET A 17 -15.96 5.45 39.41
CA MET A 17 -14.74 4.94 40.03
C MET A 17 -14.94 4.17 41.35
N LYS A 18 -15.83 3.16 41.40
CA LYS A 18 -15.78 2.16 42.49
C LYS A 18 -15.03 0.92 42.01
N ALA A 19 -13.71 0.93 42.24
CA ALA A 19 -12.79 -0.08 41.75
C ALA A 19 -12.92 -1.42 42.50
N LEU A 20 -13.18 -2.51 41.77
CA LEU A 20 -13.00 -3.88 42.29
C LEU A 20 -11.50 -4.22 42.42
N PRO A 21 -11.09 -4.99 43.44
CA PRO A 21 -9.68 -5.20 43.85
C PRO A 21 -8.77 -5.86 42.80
N HIS A 22 -9.31 -6.37 41.68
CA HIS A 22 -8.54 -7.12 40.69
C HIS A 22 -8.46 -6.45 39.31
N ARG A 23 -9.00 -5.23 39.14
CA ARG A 23 -9.03 -4.53 37.84
C ARG A 23 -7.65 -4.37 37.20
N HIS A 24 -6.62 -4.04 37.97
CA HIS A 24 -5.26 -3.87 37.44
C HIS A 24 -4.67 -5.20 36.92
N ARG A 25 -4.96 -6.32 37.60
CA ARG A 25 -4.48 -7.65 37.20
C ARG A 25 -5.20 -8.14 35.96
N VAL A 26 -6.52 -7.95 35.90
CA VAL A 26 -7.33 -8.28 34.73
C VAL A 26 -6.91 -7.43 33.53
N PHE A 27 -6.76 -6.11 33.71
CA PHE A 27 -6.32 -5.21 32.64
C PHE A 27 -4.92 -5.55 32.14
N SER A 28 -3.98 -5.80 33.06
CA SER A 28 -2.62 -6.23 32.71
C SER A 28 -2.62 -7.57 31.98
N HIS A 29 -3.42 -8.54 32.42
CA HIS A 29 -3.54 -9.84 31.76
C HIS A 29 -4.17 -9.71 30.37
N VAL A 30 -5.21 -8.90 30.21
CA VAL A 30 -5.87 -8.66 28.92
C VAL A 30 -4.91 -7.98 27.94
N GLN A 31 -4.17 -6.95 28.37
CA GLN A 31 -3.24 -6.24 27.51
C GLN A 31 -1.97 -7.05 27.20
N LYS A 32 -1.37 -7.72 28.19
CA LYS A 32 -0.09 -8.41 28.02
C LYS A 32 -0.22 -9.82 27.45
N ASN A 33 -1.30 -10.54 27.76
CA ASN A 33 -1.44 -11.96 27.40
C ASN A 33 -2.53 -12.18 26.37
N TYR A 34 -3.75 -11.71 26.65
CA TYR A 34 -4.91 -12.04 25.82
C TYR A 34 -4.87 -11.35 24.44
N ARG A 35 -4.61 -10.03 24.36
CA ARG A 35 -4.56 -9.33 23.07
C ARG A 35 -3.47 -9.86 22.13
N PRO A 36 -2.22 -10.10 22.58
CA PRO A 36 -1.21 -10.73 21.73
C PRO A 36 -1.58 -12.16 21.31
N TRP A 37 -2.14 -12.96 22.21
CA TRP A 37 -2.61 -14.32 21.88
C TRP A 37 -3.74 -14.29 20.84
N LYS A 38 -4.75 -13.43 21.04
CA LYS A 38 -5.90 -13.28 20.14
C LYS A 38 -5.44 -12.83 18.75
N ARG A 39 -4.54 -11.85 18.68
CA ARG A 39 -3.92 -11.41 17.42
C ARG A 39 -3.19 -12.56 16.72
N ARG A 40 -2.45 -13.40 17.45
CA ARG A 40 -1.80 -14.60 16.87
C ARG A 40 -2.81 -15.62 16.35
N GLN A 41 -3.92 -15.83 17.05
CA GLN A 41 -4.98 -16.75 16.62
C GLN A 41 -5.72 -16.23 15.38
N GLU A 42 -6.04 -14.95 15.34
CA GLU A 42 -6.66 -14.31 14.16
C GLU A 42 -5.75 -14.37 12.93
N ILE A 43 -4.45 -14.09 13.08
CA ILE A 43 -3.47 -14.26 11.99
C ILE A 43 -3.40 -15.72 11.52
N LYS A 44 -3.45 -16.69 12.43
CA LYS A 44 -3.47 -18.12 12.07
C LYS A 44 -4.75 -18.50 11.34
N SER A 45 -5.91 -18.03 11.81
CA SER A 45 -7.22 -18.27 11.19
C SER A 45 -7.28 -17.66 9.79
N LEU A 46 -6.86 -16.41 9.62
CA LEU A 46 -6.80 -15.75 8.30
C LEU A 46 -5.87 -16.49 7.33
N ARG A 47 -4.72 -16.97 7.79
CA ARG A 47 -3.79 -17.79 6.97
C ARG A 47 -4.38 -19.16 6.61
N ALA A 48 -5.14 -19.77 7.51
CA ALA A 48 -5.81 -21.04 7.25
C ALA A 48 -6.92 -20.88 6.21
N SER A 49 -7.72 -19.81 6.29
CA SER A 49 -8.78 -19.48 5.32
C SER A 49 -8.25 -19.07 3.94
N ALA A 50 -6.98 -18.66 3.84
CA ALA A 50 -6.32 -18.35 2.56
C ALA A 50 -5.83 -19.60 1.79
N LYS A 51 -5.83 -20.79 2.40
CA LYS A 51 -5.57 -22.04 1.68
C LYS A 51 -6.86 -22.53 1.03
N VAL A 52 -7.01 -22.30 -0.27
CA VAL A 52 -8.04 -22.97 -1.08
C VAL A 52 -7.70 -24.47 -1.17
N PRO A 53 -8.66 -25.40 -0.96
CA PRO A 53 -8.44 -26.82 -1.24
C PRO A 53 -8.19 -27.01 -2.75
N GLY A 54 -6.97 -27.38 -3.11
CA GLY A 54 -6.61 -27.75 -4.47
C GLY A 54 -7.30 -29.05 -4.87
N LYS A 55 -7.96 -29.00 -6.04
CA LYS A 55 -8.54 -30.12 -6.78
C LYS A 55 -7.60 -31.33 -6.80
N ALA A 56 -8.13 -32.49 -6.40
CA ALA A 56 -7.66 -33.78 -6.88
C ALA A 56 -7.88 -33.88 -8.39
N GLY A 57 -6.87 -34.33 -9.14
CA GLY A 57 -7.00 -34.53 -10.58
C GLY A 57 -5.67 -34.74 -11.29
N SER A 58 -5.28 -36.01 -11.39
CA SER A 58 -4.61 -36.65 -12.53
C SER A 58 -3.33 -35.99 -13.08
N TYR A 59 -2.18 -36.54 -12.70
CA TYR A 59 -0.99 -36.56 -13.55
C TYR A 59 -0.95 -37.93 -14.24
N ASN A 60 -1.39 -37.98 -15.50
CA ASN A 60 -0.98 -39.02 -16.44
C ASN A 60 0.28 -38.52 -17.14
N ASP A 61 1.38 -39.23 -16.87
CA ASP A 61 2.66 -39.08 -17.55
C ASP A 61 2.58 -39.90 -18.85
N THR A 62 2.78 -39.26 -20.00
CA THR A 62 2.88 -39.96 -21.30
C THR A 62 4.09 -39.43 -22.03
N LYS A 63 5.23 -40.08 -21.80
CA LYS A 63 6.37 -40.04 -22.72
C LYS A 63 6.33 -41.26 -23.63
N HIS A 64 6.21 -40.97 -24.92
CA HIS A 64 6.43 -41.89 -26.03
C HIS A 64 7.92 -42.27 -26.17
N SER A 65 8.20 -43.57 -26.15
CA SER A 65 9.11 -44.33 -27.02
C SER A 65 9.00 -45.79 -26.55
N GLY A 66 8.54 -46.78 -27.30
CA GLY A 66 8.98 -47.23 -28.62
C GLY A 66 9.38 -48.72 -28.47
N LEU A 67 8.98 -49.55 -29.44
CA LEU A 67 9.27 -50.98 -29.64
C LEU A 67 8.38 -52.06 -28.99
N GLU A 68 7.42 -52.51 -29.81
CA GLU A 68 7.27 -53.87 -30.37
C GLU A 68 7.54 -55.15 -29.53
N THR A 69 6.51 -56.00 -29.59
CA THR A 69 6.50 -57.47 -29.79
C THR A 69 6.69 -58.48 -28.65
N SER A 70 5.76 -59.46 -28.72
CA SER A 70 5.86 -60.90 -28.38
C SER A 70 5.62 -61.41 -26.93
N TYR A 71 4.47 -62.07 -26.79
CA TYR A 71 4.15 -63.27 -25.98
C TYR A 71 5.19 -64.42 -26.10
N PRO A 72 5.04 -65.60 -25.43
CA PRO A 72 4.53 -65.93 -24.08
C PRO A 72 5.38 -67.02 -23.35
N GLY A 73 4.94 -67.40 -22.14
CA GLY A 73 5.28 -68.69 -21.49
C GLY A 73 6.46 -68.62 -20.51
N ALA A 74 6.62 -69.47 -19.52
CA ALA A 74 5.78 -70.45 -18.83
C ALA A 74 6.66 -70.94 -17.65
N ASP A 75 6.01 -71.42 -16.61
CA ASP A 75 6.50 -72.51 -15.75
C ASP A 75 7.64 -72.28 -14.74
N SER A 76 7.22 -72.47 -13.48
CA SER A 76 7.72 -73.49 -12.56
C SER A 76 8.61 -73.09 -11.38
N SER A 77 8.10 -73.47 -10.20
CA SER A 77 8.80 -74.08 -9.06
C SER A 77 9.82 -73.20 -8.31
N SER A 78 9.98 -73.22 -6.99
CA SER A 78 9.44 -74.04 -5.91
C SER A 78 10.01 -73.50 -4.59
N SER A 79 9.19 -73.53 -3.55
CA SER A 79 9.52 -73.92 -2.16
C SER A 79 10.70 -73.32 -1.37
N ALA A 80 10.31 -72.97 -0.13
CA ALA A 80 11.04 -73.10 1.14
C ALA A 80 12.05 -72.00 1.48
N GLN A 81 12.16 -71.50 2.71
CA GLN A 81 11.50 -71.76 4.01
C GLN A 81 11.96 -70.63 4.95
N SER A 82 11.20 -70.40 6.03
CA SER A 82 11.60 -69.99 7.39
C SER A 82 10.96 -68.71 7.95
N SER A 83 9.90 -68.93 8.74
CA SER A 83 9.41 -68.13 9.88
C SER A 83 10.43 -68.21 11.06
N PRO A 84 10.34 -67.47 12.19
CA PRO A 84 9.16 -67.31 13.09
C PRO A 84 8.87 -65.83 13.49
N SER A 85 7.62 -65.37 13.59
CA SER A 85 6.57 -65.58 14.61
C SER A 85 6.68 -64.68 15.87
N LEU A 86 5.48 -64.28 16.31
CA LEU A 86 5.02 -63.77 17.62
C LEU A 86 4.49 -62.32 17.55
N SER A 87 3.17 -62.15 17.33
CA SER A 87 2.06 -62.19 18.33
C SER A 87 1.83 -60.80 18.92
N SER A 88 0.66 -60.24 19.21
CA SER A 88 -0.78 -60.51 19.13
C SER A 88 -1.37 -59.18 19.69
N GLY A 89 -2.57 -58.69 19.44
CA GLY A 89 -3.78 -59.20 18.85
C GLY A 89 -4.93 -58.23 19.16
N ASN A 90 -6.11 -58.64 18.70
CA ASN A 90 -7.48 -58.14 18.93
C ASN A 90 -8.00 -57.15 17.88
N LEU A 91 -8.72 -57.61 16.83
CA LEU A 91 -10.07 -58.25 16.75
C LEU A 91 -11.18 -57.19 16.87
N SER A 92 -11.74 -56.76 15.72
CA SER A 92 -12.96 -57.28 15.04
C SER A 92 -14.21 -56.54 15.57
N ASP A 93 -15.24 -56.22 14.79
CA ASP A 93 -15.92 -57.06 13.81
C ASP A 93 -16.83 -56.20 12.92
N ASP A 94 -17.17 -56.78 11.78
CA ASP A 94 -17.98 -56.26 10.67
C ASP A 94 -19.46 -56.06 11.01
N GLY A 95 -20.16 -55.28 10.17
CA GLY A 95 -21.62 -55.17 10.26
C GLY A 95 -22.24 -54.18 9.28
N ASP A 96 -22.10 -54.48 7.99
CA ASP A 96 -22.75 -53.81 6.86
C ASP A 96 -24.28 -54.00 6.91
N SER A 97 -25.07 -52.93 6.72
CA SER A 97 -26.34 -52.96 5.94
C SER A 97 -27.07 -51.61 5.94
N SER A 98 -27.33 -51.18 4.72
CA SER A 98 -28.03 -49.99 4.24
C SER A 98 -29.48 -49.81 4.71
N SER A 99 -29.92 -48.56 4.92
CA SER A 99 -31.02 -47.95 4.12
C SER A 99 -31.34 -46.50 4.49
N SER A 100 -31.34 -45.67 3.44
CA SER A 100 -32.22 -44.53 3.13
C SER A 100 -32.24 -43.23 3.95
N SER A 101 -32.02 -42.13 3.19
CA SER A 101 -32.48 -40.73 3.38
C SER A 101 -31.85 -39.98 4.57
N ASP A 102 -31.38 -38.74 4.49
CA ASP A 102 -31.72 -37.65 3.60
C ASP A 102 -30.56 -36.63 3.65
N GLY A 103 -30.18 -36.09 2.49
CA GLY A 103 -29.06 -35.16 2.38
C GLY A 103 -29.44 -33.78 2.91
N SER A 104 -28.99 -33.43 4.11
CA SER A 104 -29.06 -32.07 4.64
C SER A 104 -27.66 -31.44 4.71
N PRO A 105 -27.49 -30.17 4.27
CA PRO A 105 -26.19 -29.53 4.18
C PRO A 105 -25.70 -29.11 5.57
N ASN A 106 -24.45 -29.46 5.88
CA ASN A 106 -23.71 -29.09 7.08
C ASN A 106 -23.87 -27.58 7.40
N MET A 107 -24.71 -27.29 8.39
CA MET A 107 -24.89 -25.95 8.96
C MET A 107 -23.59 -25.51 9.64
N TRP A 108 -23.06 -24.37 9.19
CA TRP A 108 -22.06 -23.62 9.93
C TRP A 108 -22.60 -23.31 11.33
N ALA A 109 -21.81 -23.62 12.36
CA ALA A 109 -22.17 -23.38 13.75
C ALA A 109 -22.49 -21.89 13.97
N VAL A 110 -23.78 -21.60 14.15
CA VAL A 110 -24.29 -20.28 14.49
C VAL A 110 -23.86 -19.97 15.92
N SER A 111 -23.11 -18.88 16.11
CA SER A 111 -22.78 -18.37 17.45
C SER A 111 -24.07 -18.01 18.21
N PRO A 112 -24.13 -18.17 19.56
CA PRO A 112 -25.38 -18.00 20.30
C PRO A 112 -25.94 -16.58 20.11
N SER A 113 -27.14 -16.48 19.58
CA SER A 113 -27.93 -15.25 19.56
C SER A 113 -28.47 -15.00 20.96
N THR A 114 -28.01 -13.94 21.62
CA THR A 114 -28.63 -13.46 22.85
C THR A 114 -30.00 -12.84 22.54
N SER A 115 -30.92 -12.85 23.50
CA SER A 115 -32.27 -12.27 23.39
C SER A 115 -32.29 -10.76 23.11
N ILE A 116 -31.12 -10.10 23.20
CA ILE A 116 -30.82 -8.87 22.48
C ILE A 116 -30.31 -9.30 21.11
N GLY A 117 -31.19 -9.37 20.10
CA GLY A 117 -30.86 -9.80 18.73
C GLY A 117 -29.89 -8.90 17.96
N LYS A 118 -29.18 -8.01 18.66
CA LYS A 118 -28.07 -7.22 18.17
C LYS A 118 -26.82 -7.83 18.79
N GLY A 119 -25.92 -8.38 17.96
CA GLY A 119 -24.63 -8.90 18.44
C GLY A 119 -23.89 -7.88 19.31
N ASN A 120 -22.87 -8.33 20.04
CA ASN A 120 -22.09 -7.61 21.08
C ASN A 120 -21.46 -6.24 20.70
N SER A 121 -21.84 -5.60 19.59
CA SER A 121 -21.15 -4.44 19.02
C SER A 121 -21.94 -3.12 19.12
N ASP A 122 -23.27 -3.15 19.10
CA ASP A 122 -24.13 -1.98 19.41
C ASP A 122 -25.53 -2.43 19.88
N PRO A 123 -25.67 -2.86 21.15
CA PRO A 123 -26.94 -3.36 21.67
C PRO A 123 -28.02 -2.28 21.78
N PHE A 124 -27.63 -1.00 21.81
CA PHE A 124 -28.56 0.13 21.99
C PHE A 124 -28.98 0.79 20.67
N GLY A 125 -28.29 0.50 19.56
CA GLY A 125 -28.53 1.21 18.30
C GLY A 125 -28.12 2.68 18.40
N ALA A 126 -26.96 2.95 18.99
CA ALA A 126 -26.44 4.29 19.18
C ALA A 126 -25.98 4.94 17.85
N TYR A 127 -25.69 4.14 16.82
CA TYR A 127 -25.24 4.62 15.52
C TYR A 127 -26.35 4.61 14.46
N PRO A 128 -26.27 5.48 13.43
CA PRO A 128 -27.23 5.53 12.33
C PRO A 128 -27.24 4.28 11.45
N ILE A 129 -26.20 3.44 11.52
CA ILE A 129 -26.13 2.16 10.81
C ILE A 129 -26.03 1.00 11.82
N PRO A 130 -26.55 -0.20 11.50
CA PRO A 130 -26.37 -1.37 12.35
C PRO A 130 -24.89 -1.77 12.46
N ILE A 131 -24.31 -1.67 13.65
CA ILE A 131 -22.96 -2.21 13.92
C ILE A 131 -23.08 -3.71 14.16
N THR A 132 -23.04 -4.48 13.08
CA THR A 132 -23.02 -5.95 13.14
C THR A 132 -21.65 -6.47 13.62
N ALA A 133 -21.57 -7.77 13.91
CA ALA A 133 -20.30 -8.41 14.25
C ALA A 133 -19.23 -8.20 13.15
N ASP A 134 -19.64 -8.23 11.88
CA ASP A 134 -18.73 -8.01 10.76
C ASP A 134 -18.23 -6.57 10.68
N VAL A 135 -19.11 -5.59 10.88
CA VAL A 135 -18.72 -4.17 10.94
C VAL A 135 -17.69 -3.97 12.06
N ASN A 136 -17.94 -4.52 13.24
CA ASN A 136 -17.02 -4.45 14.36
C ASN A 136 -15.68 -5.16 14.07
N ASN A 137 -15.70 -6.28 13.35
CA ASN A 137 -14.48 -6.96 12.90
C ASN A 137 -13.66 -6.10 11.93
N LEU A 138 -14.30 -5.41 10.98
CA LEU A 138 -13.64 -4.49 10.05
C LEU A 138 -13.05 -3.26 10.79
N MET A 139 -13.79 -2.68 11.74
CA MET A 139 -13.28 -1.58 12.56
C MET A 139 -12.14 -2.02 13.48
N THR A 140 -12.21 -3.25 14.00
CA THR A 140 -11.11 -3.86 14.76
C THR A 140 -9.89 -4.08 13.87
N PHE A 141 -10.08 -4.54 12.64
CA PHE A 141 -9.00 -4.70 11.67
C PHE A 141 -8.31 -3.37 11.38
N TYR A 142 -9.09 -2.31 11.14
CA TYR A 142 -8.56 -0.96 10.97
C TYR A 142 -7.71 -0.51 12.17
N ARG A 143 -8.25 -0.62 13.39
CA ARG A 143 -7.55 -0.24 14.63
C ARG A 143 -6.26 -1.03 14.86
N ASP A 144 -6.32 -2.34 14.70
CA ASP A 144 -5.26 -3.24 15.17
C ASP A 144 -4.20 -3.55 14.11
N TYR A 145 -4.48 -3.28 12.84
CA TYR A 145 -3.56 -3.56 11.73
C TYR A 145 -3.27 -2.32 10.85
N ILE A 146 -4.29 -1.58 10.39
CA ILE A 146 -4.07 -0.45 9.46
C ILE A 146 -3.40 0.75 10.15
N ILE A 147 -3.92 1.20 11.30
CA ILE A 147 -3.31 2.31 12.07
C ILE A 147 -1.85 1.98 12.40
N PRO A 148 -1.52 0.78 12.93
CA PRO A 148 -0.13 0.40 13.15
C PRO A 148 0.74 0.39 11.90
N SER A 149 0.25 -0.16 10.80
CA SER A 149 1.00 -0.17 9.55
C SER A 149 1.29 1.22 9.00
N THR A 150 0.45 2.20 9.32
CA THR A 150 0.57 3.59 8.88
C THR A 150 1.49 4.39 9.80
N TRP A 151 1.36 4.26 11.12
CA TRP A 151 2.09 5.14 12.04
C TRP A 151 3.33 4.48 12.65
N PHE A 152 3.36 3.16 12.84
CA PHE A 152 4.28 2.50 13.77
C PHE A 152 5.51 1.83 13.13
N LYS A 153 5.84 2.10 11.86
CA LYS A 153 7.03 1.52 11.21
C LYS A 153 8.38 2.03 11.73
N ASN A 154 8.44 3.26 12.28
CA ASN A 154 9.69 3.89 12.72
C ASN A 154 9.57 4.41 14.18
N PHE A 155 9.54 3.50 15.17
CA PHE A 155 9.42 3.87 16.58
C PHE A 155 10.71 4.50 17.16
N LYS A 156 10.79 5.83 17.10
CA LYS A 156 11.52 6.65 18.09
C LYS A 156 10.76 7.90 18.56
N ASN A 157 9.60 8.22 17.97
CA ASN A 157 8.91 9.49 18.22
C ASN A 157 7.59 9.32 19.01
N LYS A 158 7.47 10.00 20.16
CA LYS A 158 6.22 10.05 20.97
C LYS A 158 5.04 10.67 20.19
N ASN A 159 5.33 11.55 19.22
CA ASN A 159 4.30 12.21 18.40
C ASN A 159 3.46 11.21 17.59
N THR A 160 4.05 10.08 17.20
CA THR A 160 3.40 9.03 16.41
C THR A 160 2.18 8.42 17.12
N MET A 161 2.24 8.23 18.45
CA MET A 161 1.11 7.68 19.20
C MET A 161 -0.07 8.66 19.28
N ALA A 162 0.22 9.96 19.44
CA ALA A 162 -0.80 11.00 19.45
C ALA A 162 -1.51 11.12 18.09
N LEU A 163 -0.75 11.03 16.99
CA LEU A 163 -1.30 11.04 15.63
C LEU A 163 -2.17 9.81 15.35
N ALA A 164 -1.74 8.61 15.76
CA ALA A 164 -2.53 7.39 15.65
C ALA A 164 -3.84 7.46 16.46
N ALA A 165 -3.79 7.99 17.68
CA ALA A 165 -4.99 8.17 18.51
C ALA A 165 -5.96 9.18 17.88
N ARG A 166 -5.44 10.29 17.35
CA ARG A 166 -6.23 11.29 16.63
C ARG A 166 -6.88 10.72 15.38
N GLU A 167 -6.17 9.88 14.62
CA GLU A 167 -6.73 9.22 13.44
C GLU A 167 -7.88 8.27 13.81
N TRP A 168 -7.71 7.47 14.88
CA TRP A 168 -8.77 6.62 15.39
C TRP A 168 -10.00 7.43 15.80
N GLN A 169 -9.80 8.49 16.61
CA GLN A 169 -10.90 9.36 17.06
C GLN A 169 -11.63 10.00 15.88
N TYR A 170 -10.88 10.49 14.88
CA TYR A 170 -11.45 11.06 13.67
C TYR A 170 -12.33 10.04 12.95
N ASN A 171 -11.83 8.84 12.64
CA ASN A 171 -12.59 7.83 11.92
C ASN A 171 -13.74 7.24 12.75
N ALA A 172 -13.62 7.16 14.08
CA ALA A 172 -14.71 6.73 14.94
C ALA A 172 -15.87 7.74 14.95
N ALA A 173 -15.59 9.05 14.98
CA ALA A 173 -16.61 10.09 14.95
C ALA A 173 -17.44 10.07 13.65
N HIS A 174 -16.85 9.63 12.54
CA HIS A 174 -17.55 9.49 11.25
C HIS A 174 -18.57 8.34 11.24
N LEU A 175 -18.59 7.47 12.26
CA LEU A 175 -19.67 6.50 12.42
C LEU A 175 -21.00 7.17 12.80
N GLU A 176 -20.99 8.43 13.25
CA GLU A 176 -22.18 9.18 13.68
C GLU A 176 -23.04 9.71 12.51
N ASP A 177 -22.51 9.72 11.28
CA ASP A 177 -23.25 10.05 10.06
C ASP A 177 -23.38 8.81 9.16
N GLU A 178 -24.60 8.53 8.69
CA GLU A 178 -24.93 7.31 7.94
C GLU A 178 -24.01 7.10 6.71
N GLY A 179 -23.78 8.16 5.94
CA GLY A 179 -23.04 8.09 4.68
C GLY A 179 -21.54 7.90 4.92
N THR A 180 -20.98 8.63 5.87
CA THR A 180 -19.57 8.48 6.26
C THR A 180 -19.31 7.18 6.99
N ALA A 181 -20.27 6.67 7.77
CA ALA A 181 -20.17 5.40 8.46
C ALA A 181 -20.02 4.25 7.46
N TYR A 182 -20.92 4.18 6.46
CA TYR A 182 -20.77 3.23 5.35
C TYR A 182 -19.46 3.44 4.58
N GLY A 183 -19.07 4.69 4.34
CA GLY A 183 -17.84 5.03 3.62
C GLY A 183 -16.57 4.53 4.32
N ILE A 184 -16.45 4.69 5.63
CA ILE A 184 -15.30 4.21 6.41
C ILE A 184 -15.22 2.69 6.41
N ILE A 185 -16.36 2.02 6.60
CA ILE A 185 -16.41 0.56 6.56
C ILE A 185 -16.04 0.06 5.17
N ALA A 186 -16.53 0.72 4.12
CA ALA A 186 -16.17 0.41 2.74
C ALA A 186 -14.67 0.56 2.51
N ARG A 187 -14.09 1.71 2.87
CA ARG A 187 -12.66 2.02 2.72
C ARG A 187 -11.77 0.97 3.38
N HIS A 188 -11.97 0.72 4.68
CA HIS A 188 -11.15 -0.25 5.41
C HIS A 188 -11.48 -1.69 5.03
N GLY A 189 -12.73 -1.96 4.64
CA GLY A 189 -13.16 -3.20 4.03
C GLY A 189 -12.39 -3.52 2.75
N MET A 190 -12.09 -2.53 1.91
CA MET A 190 -11.27 -2.74 0.71
C MET A 190 -9.82 -3.08 1.04
N VAL A 191 -9.24 -2.44 2.06
CA VAL A 191 -7.90 -2.83 2.56
C VAL A 191 -7.93 -4.27 3.08
N ALA A 192 -8.93 -4.62 3.89
CA ALA A 192 -9.10 -5.97 4.41
C ALA A 192 -9.31 -6.99 3.27
N ALA A 193 -10.02 -6.61 2.21
CA ALA A 193 -10.26 -7.45 1.03
C ALA A 193 -8.97 -7.75 0.24
N SER A 194 -7.98 -6.87 0.28
CA SER A 194 -6.64 -7.12 -0.27
C SER A 194 -5.89 -8.20 0.51
N CYS A 195 -6.12 -8.31 1.82
CA CYS A 195 -5.57 -9.37 2.66
C CYS A 195 -6.42 -10.66 2.65
N SER A 196 -7.73 -10.54 2.49
CA SER A 196 -8.70 -11.64 2.47
C SER A 196 -9.75 -11.39 1.38
N PRO A 197 -9.57 -11.96 0.18
CA PRO A 197 -10.46 -11.72 -0.96
C PRO A 197 -11.95 -11.97 -0.71
N ALA A 198 -12.29 -12.84 0.24
CA ALA A 198 -13.67 -13.15 0.63
C ALA A 198 -14.45 -11.91 1.13
N LEU A 199 -13.76 -10.93 1.73
CA LEU A 199 -14.38 -9.71 2.27
C LEU A 199 -14.77 -8.69 1.18
N ARG A 200 -14.34 -8.90 -0.07
CA ARG A 200 -14.55 -7.94 -1.16
C ARG A 200 -16.02 -7.66 -1.44
N LYS A 201 -16.86 -8.70 -1.45
CA LYS A 201 -18.31 -8.55 -1.69
C LYS A 201 -18.96 -7.68 -0.62
N GLN A 202 -18.58 -7.87 0.64
CA GLN A 202 -19.07 -7.08 1.77
C GLN A 202 -18.58 -5.64 1.71
N ALA A 203 -17.30 -5.41 1.38
CA ALA A 203 -16.78 -4.07 1.21
C ALA A 203 -17.50 -3.30 0.08
N MET A 204 -17.72 -3.95 -1.07
CA MET A 204 -18.48 -3.40 -2.20
C MET A 204 -19.93 -3.07 -1.84
N TYR A 205 -20.57 -3.87 -1.00
CA TYR A 205 -21.91 -3.57 -0.50
C TYR A 205 -21.93 -2.22 0.23
N TYR A 206 -20.96 -1.96 1.10
CA TYR A 206 -20.87 -0.69 1.83
C TYR A 206 -20.50 0.49 0.93
N VAL A 207 -19.71 0.28 -0.14
CA VAL A 207 -19.52 1.29 -1.18
C VAL A 207 -20.86 1.68 -1.79
N GLY A 208 -21.67 0.70 -2.21
CA GLY A 208 -23.00 0.95 -2.78
C GLY A 208 -23.94 1.71 -1.83
N GLN A 209 -23.97 1.33 -0.54
CA GLN A 209 -24.77 2.04 0.47
C GLN A 209 -24.31 3.48 0.66
N SER A 210 -23.01 3.71 0.81
CA SER A 210 -22.44 5.04 0.99
C SER A 210 -22.68 5.94 -0.22
N THR A 211 -22.56 5.39 -1.44
CA THR A 211 -22.85 6.12 -2.69
C THR A 211 -24.32 6.52 -2.79
N GLU A 212 -25.26 5.64 -2.41
CA GLU A 212 -26.69 5.97 -2.43
C GLU A 212 -27.04 7.06 -1.42
N VAL A 213 -26.44 7.03 -0.22
CA VAL A 213 -26.61 8.08 0.78
C VAL A 213 -26.03 9.41 0.27
N LEU A 214 -24.82 9.40 -0.32
CA LEU A 214 -24.23 10.60 -0.91
C LEU A 214 -25.11 11.18 -2.02
N ARG A 215 -25.66 10.34 -2.90
CA ARG A 215 -26.57 10.76 -3.97
C ARG A 215 -27.81 11.45 -3.42
N LYS A 216 -28.41 10.92 -2.35
CA LYS A 216 -29.54 11.55 -1.66
C LYS A 216 -29.16 12.90 -1.05
N LYS A 217 -28.01 12.98 -0.36
CA LYS A 217 -27.49 14.22 0.24
C LYS A 217 -27.28 15.32 -0.81
N VAL A 218 -26.71 14.96 -1.96
CA VAL A 218 -26.49 15.89 -3.08
C VAL A 218 -27.83 16.35 -3.68
N ALA A 219 -28.75 15.42 -3.94
CA ALA A 219 -30.06 15.73 -4.52
C ALA A 219 -30.92 16.66 -3.64
N GLN A 220 -30.76 16.59 -2.31
CA GLN A 220 -31.49 17.44 -1.38
C GLN A 220 -31.02 18.91 -1.39
N GLY A 221 -29.87 19.23 -1.99
CA GLY A 221 -29.37 20.60 -2.20
C GLY A 221 -29.01 21.41 -0.94
N ARG A 222 -29.53 21.03 0.23
CA ARG A 222 -29.38 21.72 1.52
C ARG A 222 -27.93 21.79 2.02
N ALA A 223 -27.10 20.86 1.60
CA ALA A 223 -25.73 20.72 2.11
C ALA A 223 -24.68 21.47 1.27
N LEU A 224 -24.90 21.79 0.00
CA LEU A 224 -23.95 22.62 -0.77
C LEU A 224 -23.96 24.10 -0.35
N GLN A 225 -24.98 24.52 0.43
CA GLN A 225 -25.17 25.88 0.92
C GLN A 225 -25.02 26.03 2.44
N ALA A 226 -24.97 24.92 3.19
CA ALA A 226 -24.84 24.97 4.65
C ALA A 226 -23.38 25.31 5.03
N PRO A 227 -23.14 26.26 5.97
CA PRO A 227 -21.79 26.68 6.37
C PRO A 227 -20.88 25.58 6.95
N PHE A 228 -21.43 24.37 7.23
CA PHE A 228 -20.80 23.27 7.96
C PHE A 228 -20.99 21.90 7.28
N SER A 229 -21.11 21.82 5.95
CA SER A 229 -21.39 20.55 5.25
C SER A 229 -20.19 19.59 5.13
N THR A 230 -19.34 19.50 6.15
CA THR A 230 -18.18 18.58 6.19
C THR A 230 -18.60 17.15 5.86
N SER A 231 -19.79 16.74 6.31
CA SER A 231 -20.43 15.45 6.00
C SER A 231 -20.44 15.06 4.51
N ILE A 232 -20.64 15.97 3.55
CA ILE A 232 -20.61 15.60 2.11
C ILE A 232 -19.18 15.40 1.63
N ILE A 233 -18.26 16.29 2.01
CA ILE A 233 -16.86 16.20 1.59
C ILE A 233 -16.25 14.94 2.21
N ASP A 234 -16.47 14.70 3.50
CA ASP A 234 -16.01 13.50 4.19
C ASP A 234 -16.59 12.23 3.55
N ASN A 235 -17.89 12.22 3.20
CA ASN A 235 -18.50 11.07 2.54
C ASN A 235 -17.88 10.83 1.14
N ALA A 236 -17.70 11.88 0.34
CA ALA A 236 -17.07 11.79 -0.97
C ALA A 236 -15.59 11.37 -0.87
N ALA A 237 -14.87 11.86 0.14
CA ALA A 237 -13.50 11.48 0.45
C ALA A 237 -13.38 9.99 0.78
N MET A 238 -14.28 9.46 1.61
CA MET A 238 -14.28 8.03 1.93
C MET A 238 -14.56 7.16 0.71
N LEU A 239 -15.49 7.58 -0.16
CA LEU A 239 -15.79 6.88 -1.41
C LEU A 239 -14.64 6.96 -2.42
N PHE A 240 -14.01 8.13 -2.58
CA PHE A 240 -12.83 8.29 -3.42
C PHE A 240 -11.72 7.31 -3.03
N ASN A 241 -11.44 7.23 -1.72
CA ASN A 241 -10.49 6.29 -1.16
C ASN A 241 -10.89 4.82 -1.37
N ALA A 242 -12.15 4.49 -1.09
CA ALA A 242 -12.65 3.12 -1.22
C ALA A 242 -12.59 2.63 -2.67
N GLU A 243 -13.00 3.45 -3.63
CA GLU A 243 -12.98 3.11 -5.06
C GLU A 243 -11.56 3.02 -5.61
N THR A 244 -10.64 3.86 -5.12
CA THR A 244 -9.20 3.76 -5.43
C THR A 244 -8.63 2.41 -4.97
N LEU A 245 -8.91 2.02 -3.72
CA LEU A 245 -8.51 0.72 -3.16
C LEU A 245 -9.19 -0.46 -3.86
N ALA A 246 -10.44 -0.27 -4.29
CA ALA A 246 -11.20 -1.25 -5.06
C ALA A 246 -10.70 -1.43 -6.51
N ARG A 247 -9.74 -0.60 -6.93
CA ARG A 247 -9.21 -0.53 -8.30
C ARG A 247 -10.28 -0.15 -9.35
N ASN A 248 -11.24 0.68 -8.96
CA ASN A 248 -12.27 1.20 -9.84
C ASN A 248 -11.92 2.63 -10.30
N LEU A 249 -11.13 2.74 -11.37
CA LEU A 249 -10.64 4.04 -11.87
C LEU A 249 -11.79 5.01 -12.20
N ALA A 250 -12.86 4.53 -12.83
CA ALA A 250 -13.95 5.37 -13.27
C ALA A 250 -14.68 6.03 -12.07
N ALA A 251 -15.06 5.24 -11.07
CA ALA A 251 -15.72 5.77 -9.89
C ALA A 251 -14.78 6.62 -9.03
N ALA A 252 -13.52 6.20 -8.86
CA ALA A 252 -12.53 6.99 -8.14
C ALA A 252 -12.30 8.36 -8.80
N THR A 253 -12.20 8.40 -10.13
CA THR A 253 -12.06 9.67 -10.88
C THR A 253 -13.30 10.55 -10.72
N ALA A 254 -14.51 9.96 -10.74
CA ALA A 254 -15.75 10.70 -10.53
C ALA A 254 -15.80 11.34 -9.13
N HIS A 255 -15.49 10.59 -8.08
CA HIS A 255 -15.45 11.12 -6.71
C HIS A 255 -14.31 12.13 -6.50
N GLY A 256 -13.13 11.90 -7.08
CA GLY A 256 -12.01 12.84 -7.04
C GLY A 256 -12.37 14.17 -7.73
N THR A 257 -12.98 14.13 -8.90
CA THR A 257 -13.45 15.34 -9.63
C THR A 257 -14.52 16.08 -8.83
N PHE A 258 -15.44 15.35 -8.19
CA PHE A 258 -16.44 15.93 -7.32
C PHE A 258 -15.79 16.63 -6.12
N LEU A 259 -14.83 15.99 -5.44
CA LEU A 259 -14.06 16.59 -4.35
C LEU A 259 -13.31 17.84 -4.78
N THR A 260 -12.61 17.81 -5.92
CA THR A 260 -11.92 18.99 -6.47
C THR A 260 -12.87 20.18 -6.63
N SER A 261 -14.09 19.92 -7.10
CA SER A 261 -15.12 20.97 -7.26
C SER A 261 -15.55 21.54 -5.90
N LEU A 262 -15.76 20.69 -4.89
CA LEU A 262 -16.14 21.10 -3.54
C LEU A 262 -15.02 21.91 -2.85
N PHE A 263 -13.76 21.49 -2.97
CA PHE A 263 -12.64 22.25 -2.39
C PHE A 263 -12.40 23.57 -3.10
N LYS A 264 -12.55 23.63 -4.43
CA LYS A 264 -12.51 24.90 -5.17
C LYS A 264 -13.60 25.86 -4.70
N GLN A 265 -14.81 25.34 -4.42
CA GLN A 265 -15.89 26.15 -3.85
C GLN A 265 -15.57 26.61 -2.42
N GLN A 266 -15.03 25.77 -1.55
CA GLN A 266 -14.61 26.19 -0.21
C GLN A 266 -13.49 27.25 -0.25
N TRP A 267 -12.57 27.12 -1.20
CA TRP A 267 -11.49 28.07 -1.44
C TRP A 267 -12.03 29.46 -1.79
N THR A 268 -12.94 29.55 -2.76
CA THR A 268 -13.53 30.85 -3.16
C THR A 268 -14.36 31.48 -2.04
N GLN A 269 -14.88 30.68 -1.11
CA GLN A 269 -15.60 31.15 0.08
C GLN A 269 -14.70 31.49 1.28
N GLY A 270 -13.38 31.29 1.18
CA GLY A 270 -12.44 31.51 2.29
C GLY A 270 -12.59 30.51 3.45
N LYS A 271 -13.15 29.32 3.18
CA LYS A 271 -13.48 28.29 4.19
C LYS A 271 -12.79 26.95 3.95
N LEU A 272 -11.69 26.96 3.19
CA LEU A 272 -10.98 25.75 2.82
C LEU A 272 -10.43 25.02 4.05
N ASP A 273 -10.80 23.75 4.23
CA ASP A 273 -10.12 22.87 5.17
C ASP A 273 -8.81 22.37 4.54
N TYR A 274 -7.71 23.07 4.81
CA TYR A 274 -6.39 22.70 4.33
C TYR A 274 -5.91 21.33 4.82
N ARG A 275 -6.35 20.89 6.01
CA ARG A 275 -5.94 19.61 6.56
C ARG A 275 -6.58 18.48 5.78
N LEU A 276 -7.88 18.59 5.49
CA LEU A 276 -8.60 17.62 4.68
C LEU A 276 -8.12 17.66 3.22
N LEU A 277 -7.91 18.84 2.63
CA LEU A 277 -7.32 18.97 1.29
C LEU A 277 -5.97 18.25 1.20
N MET A 278 -5.07 18.49 2.16
CA MET A 278 -3.76 17.82 2.19
C MET A 278 -3.88 16.28 2.20
N TYR A 279 -4.86 15.75 2.93
CA TYR A 279 -5.12 14.33 2.98
C TYR A 279 -5.66 13.80 1.65
N GLU A 280 -6.54 14.54 0.98
CA GLU A 280 -7.08 14.12 -0.31
C GLU A 280 -6.08 14.25 -1.46
N VAL A 281 -5.18 15.25 -1.43
CA VAL A 281 -4.06 15.33 -2.39
C VAL A 281 -3.09 14.15 -2.19
N TYR A 282 -2.88 13.69 -0.95
CA TYR A 282 -2.15 12.45 -0.69
C TYR A 282 -2.87 11.22 -1.29
N ASN A 283 -4.19 11.12 -1.14
CA ASN A 283 -4.97 10.02 -1.72
C ASN A 283 -4.96 10.06 -3.25
N ASP A 284 -4.96 11.26 -3.85
CA ASP A 284 -4.81 11.45 -5.30
C ASP A 284 -3.45 10.95 -5.80
N CYS A 285 -2.36 11.14 -5.03
CA CYS A 285 -1.08 10.51 -5.35
C CYS A 285 -1.17 8.97 -5.36
N GLN A 286 -2.06 8.37 -4.56
CA GLN A 286 -2.28 6.92 -4.59
C GLN A 286 -3.05 6.49 -5.83
N LEU A 287 -4.10 7.23 -6.19
CA LEU A 287 -4.84 7.04 -7.43
C LEU A 287 -3.89 7.05 -8.63
N THR A 288 -3.13 8.14 -8.80
CA THR A 288 -2.22 8.31 -9.93
C THR A 288 -1.12 7.25 -9.95
N SER A 289 -0.69 6.76 -8.78
CA SER A 289 0.31 5.69 -8.71
C SER A 289 -0.23 4.32 -9.08
N ILE A 290 -1.46 4.00 -8.68
CA ILE A 290 -2.08 2.70 -8.95
C ILE A 290 -2.45 2.58 -10.43
N PHE A 291 -2.90 3.68 -11.05
CA PHE A 291 -3.45 3.66 -12.39
C PHE A 291 -2.56 4.31 -13.46
N LEU A 292 -1.50 5.04 -13.08
CA LEU A 292 -0.74 5.91 -13.99
C LEU A 292 -1.69 6.80 -14.81
N CYS A 293 -2.61 7.49 -14.12
CA CYS A 293 -3.59 8.39 -14.72
C CYS A 293 -3.33 9.84 -14.29
N PRO A 294 -3.91 10.85 -14.97
CA PRO A 294 -3.83 12.23 -14.51
C PRO A 294 -4.36 12.40 -13.07
N PRO A 295 -3.79 13.33 -12.28
CA PRO A 295 -4.31 13.67 -10.96
C PRO A 295 -5.70 14.31 -11.06
N ALA A 296 -6.57 14.02 -10.10
CA ALA A 296 -7.89 14.65 -9.99
C ALA A 296 -7.78 16.11 -9.52
N PHE A 297 -6.74 16.44 -8.75
CA PHE A 297 -6.45 17.80 -8.35
C PHE A 297 -5.46 18.47 -9.30
N ASP A 298 -5.72 19.74 -9.62
CA ASP A 298 -4.86 20.52 -10.51
C ASP A 298 -3.57 20.93 -9.79
N VAL A 299 -2.52 20.13 -10.03
CA VAL A 299 -1.16 20.34 -9.51
C VAL A 299 -0.40 21.42 -10.26
N ASP A 300 -0.80 21.75 -11.48
CA ASP A 300 -0.06 22.69 -12.34
C ASP A 300 -0.36 24.15 -11.98
N HIS A 301 -1.60 24.47 -11.57
CA HIS A 301 -2.01 25.85 -11.30
C HIS A 301 -2.70 26.02 -9.95
N TRP A 302 -3.83 25.34 -9.72
CA TRP A 302 -4.67 25.61 -8.56
C TRP A 302 -4.01 25.26 -7.23
N LEU A 303 -3.45 24.05 -7.07
CA LEU A 303 -2.82 23.66 -5.81
C LEU A 303 -1.60 24.53 -5.47
N PRO A 304 -0.68 24.88 -6.40
CA PRO A 304 0.37 25.86 -6.14
C PRO A 304 -0.15 27.20 -5.62
N ILE A 305 -1.23 27.74 -6.20
CA ILE A 305 -1.85 29.00 -5.73
C ILE A 305 -2.37 28.86 -4.30
N VAL A 306 -3.04 27.75 -3.98
CA VAL A 306 -3.62 27.50 -2.65
C VAL A 306 -2.52 27.38 -1.59
N PHE A 307 -1.41 26.71 -1.89
CA PHE A 307 -0.33 26.46 -0.91
C PHE A 307 0.75 27.54 -0.87
N ASP A 308 0.84 28.44 -1.86
CA ASP A 308 1.86 29.50 -1.93
C ASP A 308 2.01 30.33 -0.64
N PRO A 309 0.93 30.78 0.04
CA PRO A 309 1.07 31.53 1.30
C PRO A 309 1.77 30.72 2.40
N ILE A 310 1.46 29.42 2.48
CA ILE A 310 2.07 28.49 3.45
C ILE A 310 3.54 28.28 3.08
N TRP A 311 3.84 28.14 1.78
CA TRP A 311 5.21 27.95 1.30
C TRP A 311 6.09 29.17 1.58
N LYS A 312 5.61 30.37 1.30
CA LYS A 312 6.35 31.61 1.60
C LYS A 312 6.66 31.74 3.09
N THR A 313 5.70 31.41 3.94
CA THR A 313 5.88 31.43 5.40
C THR A 313 6.91 30.39 5.85
N ALA A 314 6.87 29.17 5.29
CA ALA A 314 7.83 28.13 5.63
C ALA A 314 9.26 28.47 5.17
N ILE A 315 9.42 29.00 3.94
CA ILE A 315 10.73 29.34 3.35
C ILE A 315 11.49 30.34 4.21
N GLN A 316 10.80 31.29 4.85
CA GLN A 316 11.42 32.27 5.77
C GLN A 316 12.10 31.63 6.98
N GLN A 317 11.75 30.38 7.31
CA GLN A 317 12.29 29.64 8.44
C GLN A 317 13.28 28.56 8.04
N LEU A 318 13.46 28.30 6.73
CA LEU A 318 14.36 27.25 6.26
C LEU A 318 15.82 27.71 6.31
N PRO A 319 16.76 26.81 6.62
CA PRO A 319 18.18 27.10 6.53
C PRO A 319 18.58 27.34 5.06
N HIS A 320 19.59 28.17 4.86
CA HIS A 320 20.28 28.24 3.57
C HIS A 320 21.13 26.98 3.39
N LEU A 321 20.88 26.24 2.31
CA LEU A 321 21.60 25.01 1.99
C LEU A 321 22.22 25.15 0.60
N GLU A 322 23.40 24.55 0.42
CA GLU A 322 24.04 24.45 -0.89
C GLU A 322 23.55 23.20 -1.63
N PHE A 323 23.27 23.36 -2.93
CA PHE A 323 22.69 22.31 -3.74
C PHE A 323 23.70 21.75 -4.73
N ALA A 324 23.75 20.42 -4.81
CA ALA A 324 24.48 19.76 -5.89
C ALA A 324 23.85 20.14 -7.24
N PRO A 325 24.66 20.38 -8.28
CA PRO A 325 24.14 20.61 -9.60
C PRO A 325 23.41 19.35 -10.09
N LEU A 326 22.32 19.56 -10.84
CA LEU A 326 21.63 18.47 -11.53
C LEU A 326 22.53 17.89 -12.62
N ASP A 327 22.40 16.58 -12.86
CA ASP A 327 23.06 15.90 -13.96
C ASP A 327 22.64 16.52 -15.31
N PRO A 328 23.56 16.69 -16.28
CA PRO A 328 23.24 17.28 -17.59
C PRO A 328 22.17 16.54 -18.40
N SER A 329 21.88 15.28 -18.07
CA SER A 329 20.78 14.52 -18.67
C SER A 329 19.39 15.00 -18.23
N VAL A 330 19.29 15.74 -17.12
CA VAL A 330 18.06 16.45 -16.69
C VAL A 330 17.98 17.77 -17.45
N ASP A 331 17.67 17.69 -18.74
CA ASP A 331 17.73 18.82 -19.67
C ASP A 331 16.39 19.54 -19.91
N SER A 332 15.28 18.92 -19.51
CA SER A 332 13.96 19.53 -19.53
C SER A 332 13.84 20.59 -18.43
N GLN A 333 13.42 21.80 -18.81
CA GLN A 333 13.19 22.90 -17.87
C GLN A 333 12.23 22.50 -16.73
N GLU A 334 11.19 21.73 -17.05
CA GLU A 334 10.23 21.27 -16.06
C GLU A 334 10.86 20.31 -15.04
N LEU A 335 11.62 19.31 -15.51
CA LEU A 335 12.30 18.39 -14.61
C LEU A 335 13.35 19.12 -13.77
N GLN A 336 14.08 20.08 -14.35
CA GLN A 336 15.06 20.87 -13.61
C GLN A 336 14.44 21.65 -12.44
N ILE A 337 13.30 22.32 -12.68
CA ILE A 337 12.59 23.08 -11.64
C ILE A 337 12.17 22.14 -10.50
N TRP A 338 11.49 21.05 -10.84
CA TRP A 338 10.93 20.15 -9.85
C TRP A 338 11.98 19.30 -9.15
N PHE A 339 13.05 18.88 -9.84
CA PHE A 339 14.13 18.12 -9.22
C PHE A 339 14.93 18.97 -8.24
N ARG A 340 15.23 20.24 -8.57
CA ARG A 340 15.86 21.15 -7.61
C ARG A 340 14.98 21.35 -6.38
N SER A 341 13.70 21.65 -6.59
CA SER A 341 12.77 21.81 -5.46
C SER A 341 12.67 20.53 -4.64
N ARG A 342 12.84 19.35 -5.22
CA ARG A 342 12.82 18.08 -4.48
C ARG A 342 14.13 17.80 -3.76
N GLN A 343 15.28 18.10 -4.37
CA GLN A 343 16.59 18.02 -3.70
C GLN A 343 16.63 18.92 -2.45
N GLU A 344 16.12 20.15 -2.55
CA GLU A 344 15.92 21.06 -1.41
C GLU A 344 15.18 20.38 -0.26
N GLN A 345 14.03 19.77 -0.54
CA GLN A 345 13.25 19.08 0.48
C GLN A 345 14.02 17.92 1.11
N LEU A 346 14.67 17.09 0.30
CA LEU A 346 15.40 15.92 0.78
C LEU A 346 16.57 16.28 1.69
N GLN A 347 17.18 17.46 1.50
CA GLN A 347 18.24 17.94 2.40
C GLN A 347 17.71 18.46 3.73
N ILE A 348 16.50 19.01 3.78
CA ILE A 348 15.87 19.48 5.04
C ILE A 348 15.52 18.31 5.97
N TYR A 349 15.34 17.12 5.41
CA TYR A 349 14.98 15.96 6.18
C TYR A 349 16.10 15.56 7.15
N GLY A 350 15.77 15.46 8.45
CA GLY A 350 16.74 15.13 9.50
C GLY A 350 17.58 16.32 9.99
N VAL A 351 17.42 17.51 9.41
CA VAL A 351 18.11 18.72 9.86
C VAL A 351 17.48 19.22 11.16
N LYS A 352 18.34 19.64 12.08
CA LYS A 352 17.96 20.23 13.37
C LYS A 352 18.25 21.72 13.40
N ASP A 353 17.42 22.47 14.11
CA ASP A 353 17.66 23.87 14.44
C ASP A 353 18.72 24.03 15.55
N CYS A 354 19.00 25.29 15.93
CA CYS A 354 19.95 25.61 16.99
C CYS A 354 19.54 25.09 18.38
N GLU A 355 18.27 24.76 18.57
CA GLU A 355 17.72 24.17 19.80
C GLU A 355 17.75 22.63 19.77
N GLY A 356 18.22 22.04 18.66
CA GLY A 356 18.31 20.61 18.46
C GLY A 356 16.99 19.93 18.06
N LYS A 357 15.95 20.71 17.75
CA LYS A 357 14.65 20.24 17.28
C LYS A 357 14.67 20.06 15.76
N LEU A 358 13.99 19.04 15.24
CA LEU A 358 13.94 18.82 13.79
C LEU A 358 13.11 19.93 13.11
N PHE A 359 13.57 20.44 11.98
CA PHE A 359 12.78 21.41 11.20
C PHE A 359 11.40 20.87 10.83
N LEU A 360 11.30 19.57 10.54
CA LEU A 360 10.03 18.90 10.23
C LEU A 360 9.10 18.70 11.45
N ASP A 361 9.55 18.99 12.67
CA ASP A 361 8.66 19.06 13.84
C ASP A 361 7.86 20.38 13.89
N VAL A 362 8.21 21.38 13.05
CA VAL A 362 7.46 22.63 12.92
C VAL A 362 6.29 22.41 11.94
N PRO A 363 5.02 22.60 12.35
CA PRO A 363 3.86 22.26 11.52
C PRO A 363 3.85 22.91 10.14
N VAL A 364 4.18 24.21 10.03
CA VAL A 364 4.18 24.93 8.74
C VAL A 364 5.23 24.37 7.78
N ILE A 365 6.40 23.98 8.31
CA ILE A 365 7.49 23.37 7.52
C ILE A 365 7.09 21.96 7.08
N MET A 366 6.46 21.18 7.97
CA MET A 366 5.93 19.86 7.61
C MET A 366 4.84 19.96 6.52
N THR A 367 3.94 20.94 6.61
CA THR A 367 2.94 21.20 5.56
C THR A 367 3.61 21.60 4.25
N TRP A 368 4.60 22.50 4.26
CA TRP A 368 5.40 22.82 3.07
C TRP A 368 6.07 21.58 2.47
N PHE A 369 6.70 20.76 3.31
CA PHE A 369 7.40 19.55 2.89
C PHE A 369 6.45 18.55 2.21
N LEU A 370 5.31 18.25 2.84
CA LEU A 370 4.34 17.30 2.30
C LEU A 370 3.64 17.84 1.05
N SER A 371 3.15 19.09 1.08
CA SER A 371 2.39 19.67 -0.04
C SER A 371 3.23 19.76 -1.32
N LYS A 372 4.47 20.24 -1.23
CA LYS A 372 5.40 20.24 -2.37
C LYS A 372 5.74 18.82 -2.83
N ALA A 373 5.85 17.84 -1.92
CA ALA A 373 6.11 16.45 -2.31
C ALA A 373 4.94 15.83 -3.10
N TYR A 374 3.69 16.14 -2.70
CA TYR A 374 2.51 15.66 -3.40
C TYR A 374 2.34 16.34 -4.77
N ILE A 375 2.57 17.66 -4.85
CA ILE A 375 2.52 18.39 -6.12
C ILE A 375 3.63 17.92 -7.06
N PHE A 376 4.86 17.72 -6.55
CA PHE A 376 5.95 17.09 -7.29
C PHE A 376 5.52 15.74 -7.89
N HIS A 377 4.88 14.88 -7.10
CA HIS A 377 4.38 13.59 -7.57
C HIS A 377 3.42 13.74 -8.76
N GLY A 378 2.42 14.61 -8.63
CA GLY A 378 1.46 14.87 -9.72
C GLY A 378 2.13 15.44 -10.97
N HIS A 379 3.10 16.35 -10.83
CA HIS A 379 3.87 16.85 -11.97
C HIS A 379 4.63 15.74 -12.69
N MET A 380 5.27 14.82 -11.95
CA MET A 380 5.97 13.70 -12.59
C MET A 380 5.00 12.79 -13.34
N ILE A 381 3.79 12.57 -12.82
CA ILE A 381 2.74 11.83 -13.53
C ILE A 381 2.32 12.55 -14.81
N ASN A 382 2.01 13.85 -14.73
CA ASN A 382 1.64 14.66 -15.90
C ASN A 382 2.77 14.74 -16.94
N HIS A 383 4.02 14.78 -16.48
CA HIS A 383 5.19 14.77 -17.34
C HIS A 383 5.34 13.44 -18.06
N TYR A 384 5.22 12.31 -17.35
CA TYR A 384 5.21 10.98 -17.94
C TYR A 384 4.11 10.84 -19.01
N LEU A 385 2.87 11.20 -18.68
CA LEU A 385 1.72 11.06 -19.58
C LEU A 385 1.87 11.89 -20.86
N ARG A 386 2.25 13.17 -20.73
CA ARG A 386 2.47 14.04 -21.90
C ARG A 386 3.58 13.52 -22.82
N ASN A 387 4.65 12.96 -22.27
CA ASN A 387 5.72 12.38 -23.08
C ASN A 387 5.32 11.03 -23.70
N SER A 388 4.50 10.24 -23.01
CA SER A 388 3.91 9.01 -23.56
C SER A 388 3.03 9.30 -24.78
N ASP A 389 2.16 10.31 -24.68
CA ASP A 389 1.31 10.74 -25.81
C ASP A 389 2.12 11.27 -26.99
N LYS A 390 3.21 12.01 -26.72
CA LYS A 390 4.16 12.42 -27.77
C LYS A 390 4.81 11.21 -28.44
N LEU A 391 5.24 10.21 -27.67
CA LEU A 391 5.94 9.03 -28.17
C LEU A 391 5.06 8.16 -29.08
N ARG A 392 3.73 8.16 -28.87
CA ARG A 392 2.75 7.46 -29.71
C ARG A 392 2.63 8.04 -31.14
N ARG A 393 3.15 9.24 -31.38
CA ARG A 393 3.12 9.86 -32.72
C ARG A 393 4.00 9.09 -33.70
N GLN A 394 3.50 8.91 -34.92
CA GLN A 394 4.25 8.26 -35.99
C GLN A 394 5.33 9.19 -36.57
N GLY A 395 6.36 8.61 -37.19
CA GLY A 395 7.40 9.37 -37.90
C GLY A 395 8.39 10.13 -37.02
N LEU A 396 8.44 9.87 -35.71
CA LEU A 396 9.42 10.50 -34.83
C LEU A 396 10.84 10.10 -35.19
N LYS A 397 11.72 11.11 -35.28
CA LYS A 397 13.16 10.88 -35.42
C LYS A 397 13.70 10.06 -34.24
N PRO A 398 14.71 9.20 -34.46
CA PRO A 398 15.27 8.35 -33.40
C PRO A 398 15.75 9.12 -32.16
N GLU A 399 16.35 10.30 -32.35
CA GLU A 399 16.88 11.13 -31.26
C GLU A 399 15.75 11.70 -30.39
N VAL A 400 14.60 12.00 -31.01
CA VAL A 400 13.40 12.44 -30.29
C VAL A 400 12.82 11.29 -29.47
N LYS A 401 12.84 10.06 -29.99
CA LYS A 401 12.42 8.89 -29.21
C LYS A 401 13.33 8.67 -28.00
N ASP A 402 14.65 8.76 -28.16
CA ASP A 402 15.60 8.62 -27.06
C ASP A 402 15.35 9.67 -25.96
N TYR A 403 15.12 10.93 -26.35
CA TYR A 403 14.71 11.99 -25.43
C TYR A 403 13.41 11.66 -24.71
N LEU A 404 12.35 11.27 -25.44
CA LEU A 404 11.04 10.97 -24.84
C LEU A 404 11.07 9.76 -23.91
N TYR A 405 11.87 8.73 -24.20
CA TYR A 405 12.11 7.64 -23.26
C TYR A 405 12.80 8.15 -22.00
N ALA A 406 13.82 8.99 -22.15
CA ALA A 406 14.54 9.57 -21.02
C ALA A 406 13.66 10.37 -20.08
N GLN A 407 12.83 11.25 -20.63
CA GLN A 407 11.86 12.01 -19.85
C GLN A 407 10.88 11.10 -19.08
N GLN A 408 10.41 10.03 -19.71
CA GLN A 408 9.45 9.11 -19.09
C GLN A 408 10.07 8.26 -17.97
N TYR A 409 11.22 7.61 -18.20
CA TYR A 409 11.82 6.81 -17.14
C TYR A 409 12.31 7.69 -15.99
N MET A 410 12.83 8.90 -16.23
CA MET A 410 13.22 9.82 -15.14
C MET A 410 12.02 10.20 -14.26
N ALA A 411 10.88 10.47 -14.87
CA ALA A 411 9.65 10.77 -14.14
C ALA A 411 9.16 9.58 -13.30
N LEU A 412 9.10 8.37 -13.88
CA LEU A 412 8.69 7.16 -13.15
C LEU A 412 9.67 6.79 -12.04
N THR A 413 10.98 6.93 -12.28
CA THR A 413 12.02 6.74 -11.28
C THR A 413 11.84 7.70 -10.10
N ALA A 414 11.58 8.99 -10.37
CA ALA A 414 11.31 10.00 -9.34
C ALA A 414 10.05 9.69 -8.52
N ILE A 415 8.97 9.24 -9.19
CA ILE A 415 7.72 8.83 -8.55
C ILE A 415 7.98 7.68 -7.59
N TYR A 416 8.66 6.63 -8.07
CA TYR A 416 8.93 5.44 -7.27
C TYR A 416 9.74 5.80 -6.02
N LEU A 417 10.81 6.57 -6.19
CA LEU A 417 11.67 6.98 -5.09
C LEU A 417 10.90 7.78 -4.03
N THR A 418 9.99 8.66 -4.46
CA THR A 418 9.12 9.42 -3.56
C THR A 418 8.13 8.53 -2.81
N ARG A 419 7.71 7.41 -3.40
CA ARG A 419 6.81 6.42 -2.78
C ARG A 419 7.51 5.46 -1.80
N GLY A 420 8.85 5.46 -1.77
CA GLY A 420 9.66 4.51 -1.03
C GLY A 420 9.33 4.41 0.47
N PRO A 421 9.81 3.35 1.15
CA PRO A 421 9.43 3.02 2.53
C PRO A 421 9.71 4.14 3.54
N ASN A 422 10.64 5.05 3.23
CA ASN A 422 11.08 6.12 4.10
C ASN A 422 10.10 7.31 4.18
N PHE A 423 9.17 7.45 3.23
CA PHE A 423 8.12 8.48 3.26
C PHE A 423 6.72 7.95 3.53
N ASN A 424 6.58 6.64 3.80
CA ASN A 424 5.31 6.00 4.17
C ASN A 424 4.14 6.21 3.18
N PHE A 425 4.44 6.48 1.91
CA PHE A 425 3.43 6.63 0.85
C PHE A 425 2.78 5.30 0.45
N ASN A 426 3.29 4.17 0.93
CA ASN A 426 2.72 2.86 0.68
C ASN A 426 2.84 1.96 1.94
N PRO A 427 1.99 2.17 2.95
CA PRO A 427 1.99 1.33 4.14
C PRO A 427 1.67 -0.13 3.76
N THR A 428 2.23 -1.07 4.50
CA THR A 428 2.00 -2.50 4.28
C THR A 428 1.21 -3.08 5.43
N VAL A 429 0.06 -3.69 5.13
CA VAL A 429 -0.82 -4.35 6.10
C VAL A 429 -0.69 -5.84 5.91
N LEU A 430 -0.28 -6.57 6.96
CA LEU A 430 0.01 -8.01 6.87
C LEU A 430 1.01 -8.36 5.74
N ASN A 431 2.04 -7.52 5.56
CA ASN A 431 3.03 -7.59 4.48
C ASN A 431 2.48 -7.43 3.05
N ILE A 432 1.23 -6.97 2.91
CA ILE A 432 0.62 -6.64 1.63
C ILE A 432 0.59 -5.11 1.50
N PRO A 433 1.11 -4.53 0.40
CA PRO A 433 1.00 -3.10 0.15
C PRO A 433 -0.46 -2.67 0.12
N MET A 434 -0.81 -1.61 0.86
CA MET A 434 -2.17 -1.06 0.87
C MET A 434 -2.51 -0.45 -0.49
N PHE A 435 -1.54 0.20 -1.13
CA PHE A 435 -1.67 0.81 -2.45
C PHE A 435 -0.67 0.14 -3.40
N ASP A 436 -1.05 -1.02 -3.94
CA ASP A 436 -0.21 -1.74 -4.91
C ASP A 436 -0.13 -0.99 -6.25
N ALA A 437 1.00 -0.29 -6.39
CA ALA A 437 1.43 0.48 -7.55
C ALA A 437 2.53 -0.26 -8.36
N SER A 438 2.49 -1.60 -8.38
CA SER A 438 3.44 -2.43 -9.15
C SER A 438 3.44 -2.15 -10.66
N ILE A 439 2.47 -1.38 -11.16
CA ILE A 439 2.49 -0.89 -12.55
C ILE A 439 3.70 0.02 -12.81
N ILE A 440 4.14 0.85 -11.85
CA ILE A 440 5.27 1.78 -12.01
C ILE A 440 6.56 1.04 -12.38
N PRO A 441 7.07 0.08 -11.57
CA PRO A 441 8.31 -0.62 -11.91
C PRO A 441 8.17 -1.46 -13.20
N ARG A 442 6.99 -2.06 -13.48
CA ARG A 442 6.76 -2.77 -14.75
C ARG A 442 6.87 -1.84 -15.96
N THR A 443 6.22 -0.68 -15.91
CA THR A 443 6.28 0.32 -16.98
C THR A 443 7.70 0.89 -17.11
N LEU A 444 8.39 1.11 -15.99
CA LEU A 444 9.79 1.56 -15.99
C LEU A 444 10.70 0.54 -16.71
N GLN A 445 10.55 -0.75 -16.42
CA GLN A 445 11.27 -1.82 -17.11
C GLN A 445 11.01 -1.78 -18.63
N THR A 446 9.74 -1.75 -19.05
CA THR A 446 9.38 -1.70 -20.47
C THR A 446 9.98 -0.49 -21.20
N LEU A 447 9.99 0.69 -20.57
CA LEU A 447 10.59 1.89 -21.16
C LEU A 447 12.10 1.76 -21.32
N LEU A 448 12.78 1.18 -20.31
CA LEU A 448 14.22 0.96 -20.35
C LEU A 448 14.58 -0.07 -21.42
N GLU A 449 13.88 -1.20 -21.50
CA GLU A 449 14.05 -2.21 -22.56
C GLU A 449 13.92 -1.60 -23.96
N GLN A 450 12.88 -0.79 -24.17
CA GLN A 450 12.68 -0.09 -25.45
C GLN A 450 13.78 0.93 -25.75
N SER A 451 14.33 1.58 -24.71
CA SER A 451 15.43 2.50 -24.86
C SER A 451 16.76 1.80 -25.19
N GLU A 452 16.97 0.57 -24.71
CA GLU A 452 18.21 -0.21 -24.95
C GLU A 452 18.35 -0.67 -26.40
N MET A 453 17.25 -0.80 -27.16
CA MET A 453 17.28 -1.05 -28.62
C MET A 453 18.09 -0.01 -29.41
N SER A 454 18.45 1.10 -28.76
CA SER A 454 19.07 2.28 -29.34
C SER A 454 20.49 2.56 -28.80
N SER A 455 21.09 1.60 -28.09
CA SER A 455 22.31 1.76 -27.28
C SER A 455 23.55 2.31 -27.99
N MET A 456 23.61 2.19 -29.32
CA MET A 456 24.75 2.67 -30.12
C MET A 456 24.68 4.15 -30.50
N ARG A 457 23.54 4.84 -30.32
CA ARG A 457 23.35 6.22 -30.80
C ARG A 457 23.97 7.28 -29.86
N PRO A 458 24.50 8.41 -30.37
CA PRO A 458 24.96 9.52 -29.53
C PRO A 458 23.86 10.12 -28.65
N SER A 459 22.63 10.24 -29.18
CA SER A 459 21.43 10.66 -28.43
C SER A 459 21.11 9.73 -27.27
N TRP A 460 21.38 8.43 -27.41
CA TRP A 460 21.27 7.49 -26.31
C TRP A 460 22.35 7.75 -25.25
N LYS A 461 23.61 7.92 -25.65
CA LYS A 461 24.71 8.16 -24.70
C LYS A 461 24.50 9.40 -23.82
N ARG A 462 23.81 10.42 -24.35
CA ARG A 462 23.45 11.64 -23.60
C ARG A 462 22.72 11.38 -22.28
N TYR A 463 21.87 10.36 -22.21
CA TYR A 463 21.06 10.05 -21.02
C TYR A 463 21.56 8.81 -20.25
N VAL A 464 22.83 8.44 -20.43
CA VAL A 464 23.37 7.22 -19.81
C VAL A 464 23.35 7.27 -18.28
N ASN A 465 23.62 8.43 -17.68
CA ASN A 465 23.55 8.62 -16.22
C ASN A 465 22.11 8.50 -15.71
N ALA A 466 21.13 9.02 -16.46
CA ALA A 466 19.71 8.91 -16.11
C ALA A 466 19.22 7.45 -16.17
N ARG A 467 19.70 6.65 -17.15
CA ARG A 467 19.43 5.20 -17.18
C ARG A 467 20.05 4.49 -16.00
N LEU A 468 21.31 4.80 -15.68
CA LEU A 468 21.99 4.22 -14.53
C LEU A 468 21.22 4.49 -13.23
N TRP A 469 20.74 5.73 -13.05
CA TRP A 469 19.87 6.08 -11.93
C TRP A 469 18.55 5.32 -11.94
N ALA A 470 17.91 5.16 -13.11
CA ALA A 470 16.68 4.39 -13.23
C ALA A 470 16.87 2.89 -12.91
N PHE A 471 17.95 2.26 -13.39
CA PHE A 471 18.32 0.90 -13.04
C PHE A 471 18.61 0.76 -11.54
N TYR A 472 19.31 1.73 -10.95
CA TYR A 472 19.59 1.73 -9.52
C TYR A 472 18.29 1.73 -8.68
N VAL A 473 17.35 2.62 -8.99
CA VAL A 473 16.08 2.68 -8.29
C VAL A 473 15.22 1.43 -8.56
N GLY A 474 15.27 0.89 -9.77
CA GLY A 474 14.67 -0.39 -10.12
C GLY A 474 15.22 -1.55 -9.28
N ALA A 475 16.54 -1.61 -9.11
CA ALA A 475 17.21 -2.63 -8.30
C ALA A 475 16.80 -2.54 -6.82
N LEU A 476 16.54 -1.34 -6.28
CA LEU A 476 15.98 -1.18 -4.93
C LEU A 476 14.64 -1.90 -4.78
N VAL A 477 13.81 -1.93 -5.83
CA VAL A 477 12.52 -2.66 -5.85
C VAL A 477 12.79 -4.15 -5.69
N GLU A 478 13.68 -4.69 -6.51
CA GLU A 478 14.01 -6.12 -6.54
C GLU A 478 14.62 -6.58 -5.21
N GLN A 479 15.49 -5.77 -4.59
CA GLN A 479 16.07 -6.07 -3.28
C GLN A 479 15.00 -6.10 -2.18
N HIS A 480 14.04 -5.16 -2.21
CA HIS A 480 12.93 -5.15 -1.27
C HIS A 480 11.99 -6.34 -1.48
N GLU A 481 11.70 -6.71 -2.74
CA GLU A 481 10.87 -7.86 -3.06
C GLU A 481 11.55 -9.20 -2.73
N ALA A 482 12.85 -9.35 -2.99
CA ALA A 482 13.63 -10.55 -2.64
C ALA A 482 13.69 -10.76 -1.12
N SER A 483 13.71 -9.68 -0.35
CA SER A 483 13.61 -9.74 1.12
C SER A 483 12.22 -10.23 1.58
N ALA A 484 11.17 -9.96 0.80
CA ALA A 484 9.78 -10.30 1.13
C ALA A 484 9.32 -11.65 0.53
N ARG A 485 9.87 -12.06 -0.61
CA ARG A 485 9.52 -13.27 -1.37
C ARG A 485 10.82 -14.03 -1.65
N ARG A 486 10.88 -15.31 -1.24
CA ARG A 486 12.02 -16.22 -1.51
C ARG A 486 12.10 -16.64 -3.00
N ASP A 487 11.83 -15.74 -3.93
CA ASP A 487 11.90 -16.02 -5.37
C ASP A 487 12.93 -15.08 -5.98
N SER A 488 14.10 -15.62 -6.31
CA SER A 488 15.28 -14.93 -6.83
C SER A 488 15.25 -14.76 -8.35
N ARG A 489 14.13 -15.05 -9.01
CA ARG A 489 14.09 -15.30 -10.46
C ARG A 489 13.97 -14.08 -11.38
N HIS A 490 13.85 -12.86 -10.87
CA HIS A 490 13.72 -11.66 -11.70
C HIS A 490 14.54 -10.50 -11.11
N GLN A 491 15.86 -10.52 -11.33
CA GLN A 491 16.82 -9.47 -10.95
C GLN A 491 17.21 -8.60 -12.17
N TRP A 492 16.24 -8.33 -13.05
CA TRP A 492 16.47 -7.65 -14.33
C TRP A 492 17.13 -6.26 -14.15
N PHE A 493 16.62 -5.43 -13.24
CA PHE A 493 17.20 -4.11 -12.97
C PHE A 493 18.59 -4.22 -12.36
N THR A 494 18.78 -5.17 -11.44
CA THR A 494 20.06 -5.42 -10.78
C THR A 494 21.13 -5.83 -11.78
N ASP A 495 20.82 -6.75 -12.69
CA ASP A 495 21.75 -7.23 -13.72
C ASP A 495 22.15 -6.09 -14.68
N HIS A 496 21.17 -5.30 -15.15
CA HIS A 496 21.44 -4.18 -16.06
C HIS A 496 22.15 -3.01 -15.36
N LEU A 497 21.93 -2.81 -14.07
CA LEU A 497 22.68 -1.85 -13.26
C LEU A 497 24.16 -2.22 -13.23
N ILE A 498 24.48 -3.48 -12.94
CA ILE A 498 25.87 -3.98 -12.86
C ILE A 498 26.53 -3.87 -14.23
N GLU A 499 25.87 -4.33 -15.30
CA GLU A 499 26.41 -4.26 -16.66
C GLU A 499 26.71 -2.81 -17.06
N LEU A 500 25.74 -1.89 -16.88
CA LEU A 500 25.95 -0.50 -17.24
C LEU A 500 27.01 0.18 -16.37
N ALA A 501 27.04 -0.10 -15.06
CA ALA A 501 28.07 0.42 -14.17
C ALA A 501 29.47 -0.06 -14.58
N ALA A 502 29.63 -1.34 -14.92
CA ALA A 502 30.89 -1.91 -15.40
C ALA A 502 31.34 -1.24 -16.71
N ARG A 503 30.44 -1.06 -17.68
CA ARG A 503 30.73 -0.35 -18.95
C ARG A 503 31.15 1.10 -18.74
N LEU A 504 30.62 1.77 -17.71
CA LEU A 504 30.99 3.14 -17.33
C LEU A 504 32.22 3.22 -16.43
N GLY A 505 32.82 2.08 -16.05
CA GLY A 505 33.97 2.03 -15.15
C GLY A 505 33.64 2.36 -13.69
N LEU A 506 32.37 2.33 -13.29
CA LEU A 506 31.90 2.65 -11.95
C LEU A 506 32.06 1.44 -11.03
N ARG A 507 33.27 1.23 -10.50
CA ARG A 507 33.63 0.02 -9.74
C ARG A 507 33.36 0.10 -8.23
N SER A 508 32.98 1.27 -7.72
CA SER A 508 32.74 1.46 -6.29
C SER A 508 31.43 2.18 -6.05
N TRP A 509 30.86 1.96 -4.85
CA TRP A 509 29.67 2.67 -4.41
C TRP A 509 29.86 4.20 -4.48
N HIS A 510 31.02 4.71 -4.06
CA HIS A 510 31.30 6.14 -4.08
C HIS A 510 31.22 6.73 -5.50
N MET A 511 31.69 6.00 -6.52
CA MET A 511 31.60 6.43 -7.91
C MET A 511 30.14 6.45 -8.41
N LEU A 512 29.36 5.42 -8.09
CA LEU A 512 27.94 5.39 -8.43
C LEU A 512 27.19 6.52 -7.71
N GLU A 513 27.41 6.68 -6.41
CA GLU A 513 26.79 7.70 -5.57
C GLU A 513 27.02 9.11 -6.13
N ASN A 514 28.23 9.43 -6.61
CA ASN A 514 28.53 10.71 -7.24
C ASN A 514 27.64 10.99 -8.47
N VAL A 515 27.30 9.96 -9.26
CA VAL A 515 26.33 10.09 -10.36
C VAL A 515 24.92 10.26 -9.82
N LEU A 516 24.52 9.45 -8.84
CA LEU A 516 23.17 9.49 -8.27
C LEU A 516 22.85 10.84 -7.59
N ARG A 517 23.85 11.52 -7.01
CA ARG A 517 23.74 12.86 -6.41
C ARG A 517 23.34 13.95 -7.43
N GLY A 518 23.56 13.73 -8.73
CA GLY A 518 23.03 14.59 -9.79
C GLY A 518 21.52 14.48 -10.01
N PHE A 519 20.85 13.53 -9.34
CA PHE A 519 19.41 13.30 -9.38
C PHE A 519 18.80 13.44 -7.97
N LEU A 520 17.82 12.61 -7.62
CA LEU A 520 17.08 12.69 -6.35
C LEU A 520 17.65 11.77 -5.26
N TYR A 521 18.94 11.50 -5.28
CA TYR A 521 19.60 10.66 -4.28
C TYR A 521 19.63 11.32 -2.90
N SER A 522 19.34 10.54 -1.86
CA SER A 522 19.50 10.93 -0.46
C SER A 522 19.66 9.67 0.37
N ASP A 523 20.59 9.66 1.33
CA ASP A 523 20.84 8.51 2.20
C ASP A 523 19.59 8.07 2.97
N ILE A 524 18.67 9.00 3.22
CA ILE A 524 17.37 8.73 3.84
C ILE A 524 16.50 7.84 2.95
N LEU A 525 16.56 8.03 1.64
CA LEU A 525 15.72 7.34 0.67
C LEU A 525 16.27 5.96 0.30
N THR A 526 17.58 5.85 0.27
CA THR A 526 18.31 4.76 -0.38
C THR A 526 19.29 4.05 0.55
N ALA A 527 19.08 4.20 1.87
CA ALA A 527 19.89 3.56 2.90
C ALA A 527 20.19 2.10 2.50
N GLN A 528 21.47 1.71 2.59
CA GLN A 528 22.04 0.41 2.21
C GLN A 528 22.61 0.28 0.78
N GLY A 529 22.51 1.29 -0.09
CA GLY A 529 23.16 1.27 -1.41
C GLY A 529 24.62 0.78 -1.37
N SER A 530 25.39 1.31 -0.42
CA SER A 530 26.79 0.93 -0.17
C SER A 530 26.99 -0.53 0.24
N GLU A 531 26.03 -1.14 0.94
CA GLU A 531 26.15 -2.49 1.51
C GLU A 531 25.95 -3.59 0.47
N TRP A 532 25.04 -3.37 -0.49
CA TRP A 532 24.69 -4.38 -1.48
C TRP A 532 25.39 -4.14 -2.82
N PHE A 533 25.56 -2.89 -3.27
CA PHE A 533 26.18 -2.61 -4.58
C PHE A 533 27.63 -3.12 -4.66
N GLN A 534 28.42 -2.91 -3.60
CA GLN A 534 29.80 -3.40 -3.57
C GLN A 534 29.88 -4.93 -3.65
N LYS A 535 28.95 -5.64 -2.99
CA LYS A 535 28.88 -7.11 -3.03
C LYS A 535 28.52 -7.61 -4.43
N LEU A 536 27.59 -6.93 -5.10
CA LEU A 536 27.18 -7.27 -6.46
C LEU A 536 28.33 -7.10 -7.47
N MET A 537 29.01 -5.94 -7.44
CA MET A 537 30.15 -5.68 -8.33
C MET A 537 31.29 -6.69 -8.10
N ALA A 538 31.55 -7.07 -6.85
CA ALA A 538 32.56 -8.10 -6.53
C ALA A 538 32.17 -9.51 -6.99
N ALA A 539 30.87 -9.85 -7.00
CA ALA A 539 30.38 -11.13 -7.49
C ALA A 539 30.45 -11.23 -9.02
N SER A 540 30.11 -10.16 -9.74
CA SER A 540 30.21 -10.08 -11.19
C SER A 540 31.65 -10.24 -11.69
N HIS A 541 32.62 -9.60 -11.03
CA HIS A 541 34.04 -9.76 -11.39
C HIS A 541 34.57 -11.19 -11.26
N LYS A 542 34.00 -12.02 -10.37
CA LYS A 542 34.39 -13.43 -10.20
C LYS A 542 33.80 -14.36 -11.27
N LEU A 543 32.78 -13.91 -12.01
CA LEU A 543 32.17 -14.68 -13.10
C LEU A 543 32.86 -14.42 -14.44
N GLU A 544 33.60 -13.31 -14.57
CA GLU A 544 34.37 -12.95 -15.77
C GLU A 544 35.84 -13.39 -15.72
N SER A 545 36.33 -13.80 -14.55
CA SER A 545 37.67 -14.37 -14.31
C SER A 545 37.64 -15.89 -14.28
#